data_AF-A0A9E2MYB1-F1
#
_entry.id   AF-A0A9E2MYB1-F1
#
_cell.length_a   1.000
_cell.length_b   1.000
_cell.length_c   1.000
_cell.angle_alpha   90.00
_cell.angle_beta   90.00
_cell.angle_gamma   90.00
#
_symmetry.space_group_name_H-M   'P 1'
#
loop_
_entity.id
_entity.type
_entity.pdbx_description
1 polymer ?
#
loop_
_entity_poly.entity_id
_entity_poly.type
_entity_poly.pdbx_seq_one_letter_code
_entity_poly.pdbx_strand_id
1 'polypeptide(L)' 'MKKSSKTIYRFPVVIEKDESGYFIGKVPSLKSCYTQAKTLAELYKRLKEATALCLEVSISY' A
#
# COMPACT_ATOMS: atom_id res chain seq x y z
N MET A 1 -20.07 1.79 -23.86
CA MET A 1 -19.39 0.95 -22.86
C MET A 1 -17.96 1.45 -22.67
N LYS A 2 -17.61 2.10 -21.56
CA LYS A 2 -16.21 2.46 -21.25
C LYS A 2 -15.53 1.23 -20.65
N LYS A 3 -14.65 0.57 -21.40
CA LYS A 3 -13.89 -0.60 -20.93
C LYS A 3 -13.05 -0.16 -19.72
N SER A 4 -13.39 -0.65 -18.53
CA SER A 4 -12.58 -0.47 -17.34
C SER A 4 -11.40 -1.43 -17.41
N SER A 5 -10.37 -1.05 -18.18
CA SER A 5 -9.08 -1.74 -18.20
C SER A 5 -8.41 -1.50 -16.85
N LYS A 6 -8.61 -2.44 -15.93
CA LYS A 6 -8.03 -2.37 -14.58
C LYS A 6 -6.52 -2.56 -14.68
N THR A 7 -5.77 -1.46 -14.70
CA THR A 7 -4.31 -1.48 -14.69
C THR A 7 -3.83 -2.12 -13.38
N ILE A 8 -3.06 -3.20 -13.50
CA ILE A 8 -2.48 -3.88 -12.34
C ILE A 8 -1.18 -3.15 -11.98
N TYR A 9 -1.20 -2.40 -10.89
CA TYR A 9 -0.02 -1.76 -10.34
C TYR A 9 0.67 -2.71 -9.36
N ARG A 10 1.98 -2.90 -9.53
CA ARG A 10 2.83 -3.66 -8.61
C ARG A 10 3.82 -2.69 -8.00
N PHE A 11 3.71 -2.48 -6.69
CA PHE A 11 4.63 -1.63 -5.94
C PHE A 11 5.52 -2.51 -5.07
N PRO A 12 6.84 -2.28 -5.07
CA PRO A 12 7.72 -2.91 -4.10
C PRO A 12 7.33 -2.40 -2.70
N VAL A 13 7.23 -3.30 -1.74
CA VAL A 13 7.00 -2.98 -0.33
C VAL A 13 8.16 -3.56 0.46
N VAL A 14 8.77 -2.75 1.30
CA VAL A 14 9.79 -3.19 2.25
C VAL A 14 9.08 -3.42 3.59
N ILE A 15 9.18 -4.64 4.13
CA ILE A 15 8.58 -5.03 5.40
C ILE A 15 9.70 -5.34 6.37
N GLU A 16 9.73 -4.63 7.49
CA GLU A 16 10.69 -4.80 8.57
C GLU A 16 9.91 -5.23 9.82
N LYS A 17 10.46 -6.19 10.57
CA LYS A 17 9.87 -6.63 11.83
C LYS A 17 10.74 -6.14 12.97
N ASP A 18 10.12 -5.44 13.90
CA ASP A 18 10.78 -4.89 15.08
C ASP A 18 10.83 -5.92 16.23
N GLU A 19 11.71 -5.68 17.22
CA GLU A 19 11.86 -6.54 18.40
C GLU A 19 10.55 -6.64 19.22
N SER A 20 9.71 -5.61 19.17
CA SER A 20 8.37 -5.63 19.79
C SER A 20 7.36 -6.50 19.05
N GLY A 21 7.74 -7.16 17.95
CA GLY A 21 6.86 -8.01 17.15
C GLY A 21 5.92 -7.23 16.20
N TYR A 22 6.18 -5.93 16.00
CA TYR A 22 5.45 -5.11 15.05
C TYR A 22 6.07 -5.21 13.66
N PHE A 23 5.23 -5.16 12.63
CA PHE A 23 5.63 -5.11 11.24
C PHE A 23 5.48 -3.68 10.71
N ILE A 24 6.57 -3.15 10.17
CA ILE A 24 6.67 -1.83 9.56
C ILE A 24 6.78 -2.05 8.05
N GLY A 25 5.79 -1.60 7.29
CA GLY A 25 5.73 -1.67 5.84
C GLY A 25 5.88 -0.30 5.22
N LYS A 26 6.91 -0.10 4.38
CA LYS A 26 7.08 1.12 3.57
C LYS A 26 7.00 0.82 2.08
N VAL A 27 6.41 1.74 1.33
CA VAL A 27 6.37 1.68 -0.13
C VAL A 27 7.32 2.74 -0.69
N PRO A 28 8.55 2.41 -1.11
CA PRO A 28 9.49 3.41 -1.65
C PRO A 28 8.95 4.17 -2.87
N SER A 29 8.05 3.56 -3.65
CA SER A 29 7.38 4.23 -4.77
C SER A 29 6.37 5.31 -4.35
N LEU A 30 5.85 5.23 -3.11
CA LEU A 30 4.97 6.24 -2.55
C LEU A 30 5.77 7.02 -1.50
N LYS A 31 6.24 8.22 -1.89
CA LYS A 31 7.17 9.07 -1.13
C LYS A 31 6.79 9.33 0.34
N SER A 32 5.56 9.03 0.76
CA SER A 32 5.09 9.17 2.13
C SER A 32 4.08 8.08 2.54
N CYS A 33 4.24 6.83 2.09
CA CYS A 33 3.40 5.72 2.56
C CYS A 33 4.19 4.79 3.47
N TYR A 34 4.14 5.08 4.76
CA TYR A 34 4.63 4.22 5.84
C TYR A 34 3.43 3.70 6.62
N THR A 35 3.39 2.38 6.83
CA THR A 35 2.32 1.70 7.56
C THR A 35 2.94 0.76 8.57
N GLN A 36 2.25 0.56 9.69
CA GLN A 36 2.65 -0.42 10.69
C GLN A 36 1.45 -1.22 11.18
N ALA A 37 1.67 -2.48 11.53
CA ALA A 37 0.66 -3.35 12.10
C ALA A 37 1.29 -4.46 12.95
N LYS A 38 0.51 -5.06 13.85
CA LYS A 38 0.94 -6.22 14.64
C LYS A 38 1.01 -7.51 13.82
N THR A 39 0.34 -7.57 12.68
CA THR A 39 0.31 -8.75 11.81
C THR A 39 0.52 -8.36 10.36
N LEU A 40 1.08 -9.28 9.58
CA LEU A 40 1.27 -9.10 8.14
C LEU A 40 -0.06 -8.88 7.41
N ALA A 41 -1.11 -9.62 7.78
CA ALA A 41 -2.42 -9.50 7.15
C ALA A 41 -3.01 -8.08 7.28
N GLU A 42 -2.89 -7.49 8.46
CA GLU A 42 -3.38 -6.15 8.75
C GLU A 42 -2.52 -5.07 8.09
N LEU A 43 -1.20 -5.29 8.00
CA LEU A 43 -0.29 -4.44 7.24
C LEU A 43 -0.68 -4.41 5.75
N TYR A 44 -0.88 -5.56 5.12
CA TYR A 44 -1.28 -5.65 3.72
C TYR A 44 -2.64 -5.00 3.45
N LYS A 45 -3.59 -5.14 4.37
CA LYS A 45 -4.89 -4.47 4.26
C LYS A 45 -4.72 -2.95 4.20
N ARG A 46 -3.97 -2.38 5.15
CA ARG A 46 -3.68 -0.93 5.19
C ARG A 46 -2.92 -0.43 3.97
N LEU A 47 -1.90 -1.18 3.53
CA LEU A 47 -1.15 -0.85 2.31
C LEU A 47 -2.05 -0.84 1.07
N LYS A 48 -2.95 -1.81 0.95
CA LYS A 48 -3.88 -1.91 -0.18
C LYS A 48 -4.87 -0.74 -0.19
N GLU A 49 -5.43 -0.38 0.96
CA GLU A 49 -6.33 0.77 1.10
C GLU A 49 -5.59 2.09 0.80
N ALA A 50 -4.41 2.31 1.38
CA ALA A 50 -3.61 3.51 1.14
C ALA A 50 -3.18 3.66 -0.33
N THR A 51 -2.79 2.55 -0.97
CA THR A 51 -2.40 2.54 -2.39
C THR A 51 -3.61 2.79 -3.29
N ALA A 52 -4.76 2.20 -2.99
CA ALA A 52 -6.00 2.41 -3.74
C ALA A 52 -6.45 3.88 -3.68
N LEU A 53 -6.41 4.47 -2.49
CA LEU A 53 -6.78 5.87 -2.27
C LEU A 53 -5.85 6.83 -3.03
N CYS A 54 -4.55 6.54 -3.06
CA CYS A 54 -3.57 7.33 -3.81
C CYS A 54 -3.78 7.24 -5.34
N LEU A 55 -4.16 6.06 -5.85
CA LEU A 55 -4.47 5.86 -7.27
C LEU A 55 -5.79 6.53 -7.68
N GLU A 56 -6.82 6.48 -6.82
CA GLU A 56 -8.14 7.06 -7.12
C GLU A 56 -8.06 8.59 -7.26
N VAL A 57 -7.26 9.25 -6.41
CA VAL A 57 -7.00 10.69 -6.50
C VAL A 57 -6.35 11.07 -7.84
N SER A 58 -5.46 10.22 -8.38
CA SER A 58 -4.78 10.49 -9.65
C SER A 58 -5.67 10.37 -10.88
N ILE A 59 -6.83 9.71 -10.80
CA ILE A 59 -7.74 9.47 -11.94
C ILE A 59 -8.86 10.53 -11.99
N SER A 60 -8.99 11.37 -10.96
CA SER A 60 -10.10 12.34 -10.84
C SER A 60 -9.81 13.76 -11.37
N TYR A 61 -8.63 14.00 -11.97
CA TYR A 61 -8.26 15.29 -12.59
C TYR A 61 -8.06 15.17 -14.10
#